data_AF-A0A8X6L6C4-F1
#
_entry.id   AF-A0A8X6L6C4-F1
#
_cell.length_a   1.000
_cell.length_b   1.000
_cell.length_c   1.000
_cell.angle_alpha   90.00
_cell.angle_beta   90.00
_cell.angle_gamma   90.00
#
_symmetry.space_group_name_H-M   'P 1'
#
loop_
_entity.id
_entity.type
_entity.pdbx_description
1 polymer ?
#
loop_
_entity_poly.entity_id
_entity_poly.type
_entity_poly.pdbx_seq_one_letter_code
_entity_poly.pdbx_strand_id
1 'polypeptide(L)'
;MRPKECDIILGSDCFFEILRSGKIVGSKNEPIAQRTMFGWVVAGKLNVQNKEPNELYSHFLSTENDLKTDSLLQRFWETEELSVKKQFLSDEELFCEDHFQSTFKYNDQGRFIVKLPIYGDTSRLGNTKGIATSRCLQWKKDLKSIRTLKDSIKIL
;
A
#
# COMPACT_ATOMS: atom_id res chain seq x y z
N MET A 1 14.56 4.27 10.50
CA MET A 1 14.81 3.33 9.39
C MET A 1 14.03 3.85 8.19
N ARG A 2 14.68 4.22 7.08
CA ARG A 2 13.94 4.64 5.87
C ARG A 2 13.42 3.37 5.18
N PRO A 3 12.15 3.32 4.73
CA PRO A 3 11.68 2.20 3.92
C PRO A 3 12.56 2.11 2.67
N LYS A 4 12.97 0.89 2.31
CA LYS A 4 13.63 0.63 1.03
C LYS A 4 12.65 0.90 -0.11
N GLU A 5 13.19 1.17 -1.30
CA GLU A 5 12.40 1.31 -2.51
C GLU A 5 11.56 0.04 -2.76
N CYS A 6 10.35 0.23 -3.28
CA CYS A 6 9.47 -0.87 -3.65
C CYS A 6 9.83 -1.28 -5.08
N ASP A 7 10.39 -2.47 -5.25
CA ASP A 7 10.88 -2.93 -6.56
C ASP A 7 9.73 -3.26 -7.52
N ILE A 8 8.62 -3.83 -7.01
CA ILE A 8 7.48 -4.30 -7.82
C ILE A 8 6.18 -4.21 -7.01
N ILE A 9 5.11 -3.72 -7.65
CA ILE A 9 3.73 -3.82 -7.17
C ILE A 9 2.97 -4.80 -8.07
N LEU A 10 2.42 -5.85 -7.47
CA LEU A 10 1.64 -6.86 -8.18
C LEU A 10 0.14 -6.60 -8.03
N GLY A 11 -0.59 -6.69 -9.13
CA GLY A 11 -2.06 -6.67 -9.13
C GLY A 11 -2.64 -7.92 -8.47
N SER A 12 -3.88 -7.82 -7.97
CA SER A 12 -4.56 -8.96 -7.33
C SER A 12 -4.95 -10.08 -8.31
N ASP A 13 -5.02 -9.75 -9.60
CA ASP A 13 -5.30 -10.65 -10.72
C ASP A 13 -4.25 -11.76 -10.86
N CYS A 14 -2.97 -11.46 -10.63
CA CYS A 14 -1.91 -12.47 -10.68
C CYS A 14 -1.81 -13.37 -9.43
N PHE A 15 -2.62 -13.13 -8.39
CA PHE A 15 -2.48 -13.78 -7.08
C PHE A 15 -2.47 -15.31 -7.16
N PHE A 16 -3.42 -15.91 -7.88
CA PHE A 16 -3.50 -17.38 -7.96
C PHE A 16 -2.45 -17.98 -8.90
N GLU A 17 -1.94 -17.20 -9.86
CA GLU A 17 -0.94 -17.65 -10.83
C GLU A 17 0.47 -17.76 -10.22
N ILE A 18 0.77 -16.90 -9.24
CA ILE A 18 2.08 -16.87 -8.59
C ILE A 18 2.22 -17.91 -7.47
N LEU A 19 1.12 -18.45 -6.95
CA LEU A 19 1.16 -19.45 -5.89
C LEU A 19 1.77 -20.76 -6.38
N ARG A 20 2.50 -21.44 -5.50
CA ARG A 20 3.13 -22.74 -5.76
C ARG A 20 2.79 -23.72 -4.66
N SER A 21 2.95 -25.01 -4.95
CA SER A 21 2.84 -26.07 -3.95
C SER A 21 3.92 -25.90 -2.89
N GLY A 22 3.51 -25.83 -1.62
CA GLY A 22 4.40 -25.63 -0.48
C GLY A 22 3.81 -24.60 0.48
N LYS A 23 3.46 -25.06 1.68
CA LYS A 23 2.90 -24.23 2.74
C LYS A 23 3.44 -24.71 4.07
N ILE A 24 3.98 -23.78 4.85
CA ILE A 24 4.41 -24.02 6.24
C ILE A 24 3.43 -23.25 7.11
N VAL A 25 2.66 -23.98 7.91
CA VAL A 25 1.62 -23.40 8.77
C VAL A 25 2.15 -23.37 10.19
N GLY A 26 2.28 -22.17 10.75
CA GLY A 26 2.58 -21.99 12.16
C GLY A 26 1.39 -22.35 13.06
N SER A 27 1.59 -22.25 14.36
CA SER A 27 0.55 -22.44 15.38
C SER A 27 -0.50 -21.33 15.35
N LYS A 28 -1.51 -21.42 16.23
CA LYS A 28 -2.54 -20.39 16.37
C LYS A 28 -1.90 -19.03 16.68
N ASN A 29 -2.15 -18.04 15.79
CA ASN A 29 -1.57 -16.68 15.82
C ASN A 29 -0.11 -16.55 15.41
N GLU A 30 0.46 -17.55 14.73
CA GLU A 30 1.76 -17.45 14.06
C GLU A 30 1.58 -17.21 12.55
N PRO A 31 2.62 -16.69 11.87
CA PRO A 31 2.57 -16.48 10.44
C PRO A 31 2.60 -17.82 9.68
N ILE A 32 2.20 -17.75 8.41
CA ILE A 32 2.24 -18.83 7.45
C ILE A 32 3.28 -18.45 6.39
N ALA A 33 4.13 -19.40 6.01
CA ALA A 33 4.96 -19.25 4.82
C ALA A 33 4.31 -19.98 3.65
N GLN A 34 4.10 -19.26 2.56
CA GLN A 34 3.53 -19.76 1.32
C GLN A 34 4.59 -19.69 0.22
N ARG A 35 4.79 -20.81 -0.48
CA ARG A 35 5.69 -20.83 -1.64
C ARG A 35 5.01 -20.14 -2.82
N THR A 36 5.73 -19.24 -3.47
CA THR A 36 5.34 -18.54 -4.69
C THR A 36 6.41 -18.74 -5.76
N MET A 37 6.16 -18.28 -6.98
CA MET A 37 7.13 -18.23 -8.07
C MET A 37 8.37 -17.39 -7.73
N PHE A 38 8.21 -16.37 -6.87
CA PHE A 38 9.28 -15.47 -6.43
C PHE A 38 9.97 -15.93 -5.15
N GLY A 39 9.65 -17.13 -4.65
CA GLY A 39 10.19 -17.66 -3.39
C GLY A 39 9.15 -17.73 -2.27
N TRP A 40 9.59 -17.73 -1.02
CA TRP A 40 8.71 -17.86 0.15
C TRP A 40 8.19 -16.51 0.59
N VAL A 41 6.86 -16.38 0.67
CA VAL A 41 6.19 -15.21 1.24
C VAL A 41 5.67 -15.58 2.62
N VAL A 42 6.01 -14.76 3.62
CA VAL A 42 5.53 -14.93 5.00
C VAL A 42 4.38 -13.95 5.25
N ALA A 43 3.21 -14.46 5.61
CA ALA A 43 2.03 -13.67 5.87
C ALA A 43 1.29 -14.17 7.11
N GLY A 44 0.74 -13.26 7.91
CA GLY A 44 -0.08 -13.61 9.06
C GLY A 44 0.18 -12.74 10.28
N LYS A 45 -0.29 -13.22 11.43
CA LYS A 45 -0.14 -12.51 12.70
C LYS A 45 1.25 -12.75 13.26
N LEU A 46 1.84 -11.71 13.84
CA LEU A 46 3.02 -11.82 14.69
C LEU A 46 2.58 -11.73 16.14
N ASN A 47 2.91 -12.74 16.94
CA ASN A 47 2.67 -12.72 18.38
C ASN A 47 3.74 -11.86 19.06
N VAL A 48 3.59 -10.54 18.96
CA VAL A 48 4.49 -9.60 19.64
C VAL A 48 3.98 -9.42 21.08
N GLN A 49 4.60 -10.11 22.03
CA GLN A 49 4.39 -9.86 23.46
C GLN A 49 5.20 -8.59 23.83
N ASN A 50 4.59 -7.69 24.60
CA ASN A 50 5.09 -6.34 24.95
C ASN A 50 5.00 -5.30 23.80
N LYS A 51 3.78 -4.86 23.48
CA LYS A 51 3.58 -3.67 22.63
C LYS A 51 3.43 -2.42 23.48
N GLU A 52 4.28 -1.42 23.24
CA GLU A 52 3.88 -0.03 23.46
C GLU A 52 2.78 0.33 22.45
N PRO A 53 1.69 1.01 22.87
CA PRO A 53 0.53 1.27 22.02
C PRO A 53 0.81 2.40 21.02
N ASN A 54 1.72 2.20 20.05
CA ASN A 54 1.83 2.98 18.80
C ASN A 54 2.93 2.52 17.82
N GLU A 55 3.61 1.41 18.06
CA GLU A 55 4.76 1.02 17.23
C GLU A 55 4.34 0.12 16.05
N LEU A 56 4.70 0.55 14.83
CA LEU A 56 4.60 -0.24 13.61
C LEU A 56 5.94 -0.97 13.40
N TYR A 57 5.96 -2.28 13.65
CA TYR A 57 7.15 -3.10 13.40
C TYR A 57 7.16 -3.54 11.92
N SER A 58 8.23 -3.19 11.21
CA SER A 58 8.53 -3.71 9.88
C SER A 58 9.72 -4.65 10.00
N HIS A 59 9.50 -5.93 9.70
CA HIS A 59 10.56 -6.94 9.68
C HIS A 59 11.02 -7.14 8.25
N PHE A 60 12.30 -6.83 7.99
CA PHE A 60 12.93 -7.09 6.70
C PHE A 60 13.67 -8.42 6.78
N LEU A 61 13.28 -9.39 5.95
CA LEU A 61 14.14 -10.51 5.63
C LEU A 61 15.00 -10.11 4.43
N SER A 62 16.31 -10.04 4.63
CA SER A 62 17.27 -9.93 3.53
C SER A 62 17.85 -11.32 3.30
N THR A 63 17.56 -11.92 2.15
CA THR A 63 18.40 -13.00 1.62
C THR A 63 19.48 -12.36 0.75
N GLU A 64 20.70 -12.88 0.80
CA GLU A 64 21.84 -12.33 0.06
C GLU A 64 21.54 -12.23 -1.44
N ASN A 65 21.92 -11.09 -2.01
CA ASN A 65 21.65 -10.61 -3.37
C ASN A 65 21.82 -11.69 -4.44
N ASP A 66 20.74 -12.04 -5.14
CA ASP A 66 20.86 -12.68 -6.45
C ASP A 66 21.06 -11.58 -7.50
N LEU A 67 22.32 -11.14 -7.65
CA LEU A 67 22.73 -10.08 -8.57
C LEU A 67 22.19 -10.26 -10.00
N LYS A 68 21.88 -11.50 -10.41
CA LYS A 68 21.26 -11.80 -11.71
C LYS A 68 19.81 -11.33 -11.77
N THR A 69 19.03 -11.58 -10.72
CA THR A 69 17.64 -11.12 -10.63
C THR A 69 17.57 -9.60 -10.60
N ASP A 70 18.45 -8.95 -9.84
CA ASP A 70 18.54 -7.49 -9.78
C ASP A 70 18.84 -6.89 -11.17
N SER A 71 19.82 -7.46 -11.88
CA SER A 71 20.17 -7.00 -13.24
C SER A 71 19.06 -7.24 -14.27
N LEU A 72 18.30 -8.33 -14.12
CA LEU A 72 17.19 -8.65 -15.01
C LEU A 72 16.01 -7.70 -14.78
N LEU A 73 15.71 -7.40 -13.51
CA LEU A 73 14.69 -6.42 -13.12
C LEU A 73 15.06 -5.03 -13.60
N GLN A 74 16.31 -4.60 -13.40
CA GLN A 74 16.79 -3.32 -13.90
C GLN A 74 16.58 -3.21 -15.42
N ARG A 75 16.99 -4.24 -16.18
CA ARG A 75 16.86 -4.23 -17.64
C ARG A 75 15.41 -4.28 -18.11
N PHE A 76 14.54 -4.96 -17.37
CA PHE A 76 13.10 -4.95 -17.62
C PHE A 76 12.55 -3.53 -17.49
N TRP A 77 12.87 -2.83 -16.40
CA TRP A 77 12.44 -1.45 -16.18
C TRP A 77 13.01 -0.48 -17.21
N GLU A 78 14.28 -0.60 -17.58
CA GLU A 78 14.90 0.20 -18.65
C GLU A 78 14.25 -0.03 -20.03
N THR A 79 13.63 -1.20 -20.23
CA THR A 79 12.97 -1.56 -21.51
C THR A 79 11.50 -1.16 -21.53
N GLU A 80 10.79 -1.26 -20.40
CA GLU A 80 9.39 -0.82 -20.26
C GLU A 80 9.24 0.68 -20.00
N GLU A 81 10.24 1.34 -19.42
CA GLU A 81 10.33 2.79 -19.48
C GLU A 81 10.51 3.19 -20.95
N LEU A 82 9.37 3.43 -21.62
CA LEU A 82 9.34 4.31 -22.77
C LEU A 82 10.12 5.54 -22.35
N SER A 83 11.26 5.81 -23.01
CA SER A 83 12.07 6.98 -22.73
C SER A 83 11.13 8.18 -22.65
N VAL A 84 10.83 8.64 -21.43
CA VAL A 84 9.93 9.77 -21.21
C VAL A 84 10.76 10.97 -21.60
N LYS A 85 10.87 11.19 -22.91
CA LYS A 85 11.46 12.39 -23.49
C LYS A 85 10.52 13.53 -23.16
N LYS A 86 10.47 14.01 -21.90
CA LYS A 86 9.71 15.19 -21.43
C LYS A 86 8.53 15.48 -22.37
N GLN A 87 7.67 14.50 -22.58
CA GLN A 87 6.69 14.59 -23.65
C GLN A 87 5.63 15.51 -23.10
N PHE A 88 5.63 16.75 -23.59
CA PHE A 88 4.65 17.82 -23.37
C PHE A 88 3.69 17.54 -22.21
N LEU A 89 4.18 17.68 -20.98
CA LEU A 89 3.30 17.64 -19.81
C LEU A 89 2.20 18.68 -20.02
N SER A 90 0.96 18.27 -19.84
CA SER A 90 -0.17 19.18 -19.84
C SER A 90 -0.04 20.17 -18.67
N ASP A 91 -0.74 21.30 -18.76
CA ASP A 91 -0.75 22.29 -17.69
C ASP A 91 -1.24 21.71 -16.34
N GLU A 92 -2.12 20.70 -16.39
CA GLU A 92 -2.62 19.98 -15.22
C GLU A 92 -1.54 19.10 -14.58
N GLU A 93 -0.75 18.40 -15.40
CA GLU A 93 0.36 17.56 -14.93
C GLU A 93 1.50 18.41 -14.35
N LEU A 94 1.85 19.52 -15.01
CA LEU A 94 2.83 20.48 -14.48
C LEU A 94 2.39 21.05 -13.13
N PHE A 95 1.11 21.44 -13.03
CA PHE A 95 0.55 21.92 -11.76
C PHE A 95 0.65 20.85 -10.66
N CYS A 96 0.34 19.59 -10.97
CA CYS A 96 0.40 18.51 -9.99
C CYS A 96 1.83 18.25 -9.51
N GLU A 97 2.80 18.27 -10.42
CA GLU A 97 4.22 18.08 -10.10
C GLU A 97 4.74 19.21 -9.20
N ASP A 98 4.48 20.47 -9.57
CA ASP A 98 4.87 21.63 -8.77
C ASP A 98 4.16 21.64 -7.40
N HIS A 99 2.88 21.25 -7.35
CA HIS A 99 2.12 21.13 -6.10
C HIS A 99 2.69 20.04 -5.19
N PHE A 100 3.06 18.89 -5.77
CA PHE A 100 3.68 17.81 -5.03
C PHE A 100 5.01 18.28 -4.43
N GLN A 101 5.92 18.80 -5.25
CA GLN A 101 7.24 19.25 -4.79
C GLN A 101 7.17 20.34 -3.71
N SER A 102 6.22 21.27 -3.83
CA SER A 102 6.07 22.36 -2.86
C SER A 102 5.41 21.95 -1.54
N THR A 103 4.56 20.92 -1.55
CA THR A 103 3.78 20.51 -0.37
C THR A 103 4.27 19.23 0.30
N PHE A 104 5.14 18.48 -0.38
CA PHE A 104 5.76 17.27 0.11
C PHE A 104 6.72 17.57 1.26
N LYS A 105 6.45 16.96 2.43
CA LYS A 105 7.30 17.07 3.63
C LYS A 105 7.29 15.76 4.40
N TYR A 106 8.34 15.53 5.18
CA TYR A 106 8.32 14.51 6.24
C TYR A 106 7.97 15.15 7.56
N ASN A 107 7.19 14.45 8.39
CA ASN A 107 7.04 14.83 9.80
C ASN A 107 8.15 14.19 10.66
N ASP A 108 8.23 14.61 11.93
CA ASP A 108 9.23 14.11 12.89
C ASP A 108 9.10 12.60 13.18
N GLN A 109 7.99 11.98 12.78
CA GLN A 109 7.73 10.55 12.88
C GLN A 109 8.10 9.77 11.59
N GLY A 110 8.70 10.44 10.61
CA GLY A 110 9.11 9.82 9.33
C GLY A 110 7.96 9.49 8.39
N ARG A 111 6.77 10.07 8.58
CA ARG A 111 5.64 9.95 7.66
C ARG A 111 5.66 11.05 6.60
N PHE A 112 5.28 10.67 5.39
CA PHE A 112 5.08 11.60 4.28
C PHE A 112 3.79 12.40 4.49
N ILE A 113 3.88 13.71 4.33
CA ILE A 113 2.77 14.65 4.30
C ILE A 113 2.81 15.32 2.93
N VAL A 114 1.72 15.17 2.19
CA VAL A 114 1.52 15.82 0.89
C VAL A 114 0.13 16.44 0.89
N LYS A 115 -0.02 17.63 0.31
CA LYS A 115 -1.33 18.25 0.16
C LYS A 115 -1.95 17.74 -1.15
N LEU A 116 -3.26 17.54 -1.13
CA LEU A 116 -3.97 17.14 -2.35
C LEU A 116 -4.05 18.35 -3.31
N PRO A 117 -3.57 18.21 -4.56
CA PRO A 117 -3.74 19.26 -5.56
C PRO A 117 -5.23 19.41 -5.90
N ILE A 118 -5.69 20.65 -5.99
CA ILE A 118 -7.02 20.97 -6.51
C ILE A 118 -6.78 21.83 -7.74
N TYR A 119 -6.99 21.24 -8.91
CA TYR A 119 -6.80 21.89 -10.20
C TYR A 119 -8.12 22.49 -10.72
N GLY A 120 -8.07 23.74 -11.19
CA GLY A 120 -9.24 24.44 -11.73
C GLY A 120 -10.16 25.11 -10.71
N ASP A 121 -11.34 25.56 -11.17
CA ASP A 121 -12.29 26.31 -10.35
C ASP A 121 -13.12 25.40 -9.43
N THR A 122 -12.86 25.52 -8.13
CA THR A 122 -13.58 24.79 -7.07
C THR A 122 -15.07 25.10 -6.98
N SER A 123 -15.54 26.21 -7.56
CA SER A 123 -16.96 26.55 -7.61
C SER A 123 -17.79 25.52 -8.40
N ARG A 124 -17.16 24.81 -9.35
CA ARG A 124 -17.77 23.74 -10.16
C ARG A 124 -18.11 22.49 -9.36
N LEU A 125 -17.52 22.28 -8.19
CA LEU A 125 -17.82 21.13 -7.32
C LEU A 125 -19.25 21.19 -6.77
N GLY A 126 -19.88 22.38 -6.73
CA GLY A 126 -21.23 22.56 -6.20
C GLY A 126 -21.35 22.24 -4.70
N ASN A 127 -22.57 22.28 -4.16
CA ASN A 127 -22.81 21.97 -2.75
C ASN A 127 -22.91 20.45 -2.51
N THR A 128 -21.77 19.79 -2.34
CA THR A 128 -21.68 18.34 -2.07
C THR A 128 -21.82 17.98 -0.59
N LYS A 129 -21.97 18.96 0.30
CA LYS A 129 -21.99 18.75 1.77
C LYS A 129 -23.10 17.81 2.20
N GLY A 130 -24.30 17.95 1.64
CA GLY A 130 -25.44 17.07 1.96
C GLY A 130 -25.17 15.62 1.57
N ILE A 131 -24.68 15.39 0.34
CA ILE A 131 -24.35 14.06 -0.18
C ILE A 131 -23.23 13.42 0.64
N ALA A 132 -22.16 14.17 0.93
CA ALA A 132 -21.04 13.70 1.74
C ALA A 132 -21.47 13.35 3.17
N THR A 133 -22.35 14.15 3.77
CA THR A 133 -22.88 13.90 5.13
C THR A 133 -23.74 12.65 5.17
N SER A 134 -24.66 12.48 4.22
CA SER A 134 -25.49 11.28 4.11
C SER A 134 -24.65 10.03 3.90
N ARG A 135 -23.64 10.07 3.01
CA ARG A 135 -22.70 8.94 2.79
C ARG A 135 -21.89 8.64 4.04
N CYS A 136 -21.38 9.66 4.74
CA CYS A 136 -20.65 9.49 5.99
C CYS A 136 -21.50 8.86 7.09
N LEU A 137 -22.76 9.29 7.24
CA LEU A 137 -23.71 8.70 8.18
C LEU A 137 -24.03 7.25 7.83
N GLN A 138 -24.20 6.95 6.53
CA GLN A 138 -24.42 5.58 6.07
C GLN A 138 -23.22 4.69 6.40
N TRP A 139 -22.00 5.10 6.04
CA TRP A 139 -20.78 4.37 6.39
C TRP A 139 -20.61 4.18 7.89
N LYS A 140 -20.95 5.18 8.71
CA LYS A 140 -20.93 5.04 10.18
C LYS A 140 -21.92 3.99 10.67
N LYS A 141 -23.10 3.86 10.05
CA LYS A 141 -24.07 2.81 10.37
C LYS A 141 -23.55 1.44 9.93
N ASP A 142 -23.01 1.34 8.71
CA ASP A 142 -22.49 0.10 8.15
C ASP A 142 -21.30 -0.42 8.97
N LEU A 143 -20.37 0.47 9.38
CA LEU A 143 -19.24 0.12 10.25
C LEU A 143 -19.69 -0.35 11.64
N LYS A 144 -20.74 0.26 12.22
CA LYS A 144 -21.33 -0.22 13.47
C LYS A 144 -21.95 -1.61 13.30
N SER A 145 -22.65 -1.84 12.20
CA SER A 145 -23.24 -3.14 11.85
C SER A 145 -22.16 -4.23 11.72
N ILE A 146 -21.06 -3.93 11.01
CA ILE A 146 -19.91 -4.85 10.87
C ILE A 146 -19.27 -5.16 12.22
N ARG A 147 -19.17 -4.15 13.12
CA ARG A 147 -18.62 -4.34 14.47
C ARG A 147 -19.54 -5.21 15.33
N THR A 148 -20.85 -4.99 15.29
CA THR A 148 -21.82 -5.84 15.98
C THR A 148 -21.84 -7.26 15.43
N LEU A 149 -21.71 -7.45 14.12
CA LEU A 149 -21.61 -8.78 13.50
C LEU A 149 -20.33 -9.51 13.94
N LYS A 150 -19.20 -8.80 14.10
CA LYS A 150 -17.96 -9.38 14.65
C LYS A 150 -18.09 -9.77 16.12
N ASP A 151 -18.87 -9.03 16.91
CA ASP A 151 -19.14 -9.37 18.31
C ASP A 151 -20.12 -10.56 18.43
N SER A 152 -21.05 -10.71 17.48
CA SER A 152 -21.95 -11.87 17.39
C SER A 152 -21.28 -13.14 16.83
N ILE A 153 -20.23 -13.01 16.01
CA ILE A 153 -19.39 -14.13 15.54
C ILE A 153 -18.24 -14.37 16.54
N LYS A 154 -18.62 -14.56 17.81
CA LYS A 154 -17.81 -15.16 18.86
C LYS A 154 -18.65 -16.26 19.50
N ILE A 155 -18.78 -17.39 18.80
CA ILE A 155 -18.95 -18.76 19.31
C ILE A 155 -19.02 -19.64 18.06
N LEU A 156 -17.89 -20.31 17.79
CA LEU A 156 -17.70 -21.72 17.48
C LEU A 156 -16.20 -21.91 17.20
#